data_AF-A0A968WHS5-F1
#
_entry.id   AF-A0A968WHS5-F1
#
_cell.length_a   1.000
_cell.length_b   1.000
_cell.length_c   1.000
_cell.angle_alpha   90.00
_cell.angle_beta   90.00
_cell.angle_gamma   90.00
#
_symmetry.space_group_name_H-M   'P 1'
#
loop_
_entity.id
_entity.type
_entity.pdbx_description
1 polymer ?
#
loop_
_entity_poly.entity_id
_entity_poly.type
_entity_poly.pdbx_seq_one_letter_code
_entity_poly.pdbx_strand_id
1 'polypeptide(L)'
;MADSLKSEFKTKHGRKVYDGAGLDPDIPVEAEYPGAITVTLLNDGILFDYATKYCAENQPPSEWTKFALSEAEYQKFVTWARQKEFKYETDLETGMQELITAAKDEKYYPEIESQLKS
;
A
#
# COMPACT_ATOMS: atom_id res chain seq x y z
N MET A 1 -28.26 5.47 -8.94
CA MET A 1 -28.50 6.60 -9.87
C MET A 1 -28.40 6.04 -11.28
N ALA A 2 -29.28 6.45 -12.21
CA ALA A 2 -29.36 5.85 -13.54
C ALA A 2 -28.19 6.27 -14.45
N ASP A 3 -27.59 5.31 -15.15
CA ASP A 3 -26.51 5.48 -16.13
C ASP A 3 -26.91 6.32 -17.37
N SER A 4 -28.21 6.66 -17.49
CA SER A 4 -28.81 7.27 -18.67
C SER A 4 -28.59 8.78 -18.85
N LEU A 5 -27.82 9.44 -17.98
CA LEU A 5 -27.55 10.89 -18.04
C LEU A 5 -26.14 11.25 -18.52
N LYS A 6 -25.27 10.26 -18.79
CA LYS A 6 -23.90 10.51 -19.28
C LYS A 6 -23.88 10.61 -20.80
N SER A 7 -23.37 11.73 -21.31
CA SER A 7 -23.15 11.93 -22.75
C SER A 7 -21.79 11.33 -23.17
N GLU A 8 -21.78 10.47 -24.21
CA GLU A 8 -20.54 9.94 -24.82
C GLU A 8 -19.98 10.95 -25.84
N PHE A 9 -18.74 11.35 -25.66
CA PHE A 9 -17.94 12.17 -26.57
C PHE A 9 -16.77 11.37 -27.13
N LYS A 10 -16.18 11.83 -28.24
CA LYS A 10 -15.02 11.20 -28.87
C LYS A 10 -13.88 12.19 -29.03
N THR A 11 -12.68 11.77 -28.67
CA THR A 11 -11.45 12.52 -29.00
C THR A 11 -11.18 12.50 -30.50
N LYS A 12 -10.29 13.38 -31.00
CA LYS A 12 -9.86 13.38 -32.42
C LYS A 12 -9.33 12.02 -32.90
N HIS A 13 -8.82 11.19 -31.99
CA HIS A 13 -8.32 9.85 -32.27
C HIS A 13 -9.32 8.73 -31.91
N GLY A 14 -10.61 9.06 -31.73
CA GLY A 14 -11.69 8.09 -31.61
C GLY A 14 -11.91 7.50 -30.22
N ARG A 15 -11.07 7.82 -29.22
CA ARG A 15 -11.28 7.36 -27.83
C ARG A 15 -12.55 7.96 -27.24
N LYS A 16 -13.35 7.12 -26.60
CA LYS A 16 -14.58 7.50 -25.91
C LYS A 16 -14.25 8.26 -24.62
N VAL A 17 -15.02 9.29 -24.35
CA VAL A 17 -14.96 10.13 -23.14
C VAL A 17 -16.39 10.29 -22.67
N TYR A 18 -16.68 10.06 -21.41
CA TYR A 18 -18.02 10.30 -20.88
C TYR A 18 -18.05 11.64 -20.13
N ASP A 19 -19.15 12.37 -20.21
CA ASP A 19 -19.31 13.61 -19.45
C ASP A 19 -19.07 13.36 -17.94
N GLY A 20 -18.05 14.00 -17.38
CA GLY A 20 -17.64 13.87 -15.97
C GLY A 20 -16.75 12.67 -15.62
N ALA A 21 -16.41 11.78 -16.56
CA ALA A 21 -15.39 10.75 -16.38
C ALA A 21 -14.25 10.99 -17.39
N GLY A 22 -13.02 10.80 -16.97
CA GLY A 22 -11.85 11.02 -17.82
C GLY A 22 -11.81 10.07 -19.02
N LEU A 23 -10.63 10.00 -19.63
CA LEU A 23 -10.35 9.01 -20.66
C LEU A 23 -10.13 7.65 -20.00
N ASP A 24 -10.98 6.68 -20.34
CA ASP A 24 -10.76 5.29 -19.95
C ASP A 24 -9.42 4.79 -20.54
N PRO A 25 -8.63 4.01 -19.77
CA PRO A 25 -7.38 3.47 -20.25
C PRO A 25 -7.63 2.46 -21.38
N ASP A 26 -6.74 2.43 -22.37
CA ASP A 26 -6.84 1.51 -23.50
C ASP A 26 -6.71 0.03 -23.07
N ILE A 27 -6.09 -0.22 -21.92
CA ILE A 27 -6.00 -1.53 -21.28
C ILE A 27 -6.45 -1.36 -19.82
N PRO A 28 -7.57 -1.96 -19.40
CA PRO A 28 -7.96 -1.95 -18.00
C PRO A 28 -6.94 -2.75 -17.20
N VAL A 29 -6.31 -2.10 -16.23
CA VAL A 29 -5.45 -2.76 -15.25
C VAL A 29 -6.28 -2.94 -13.99
N GLU A 30 -6.42 -4.17 -13.52
CA GLU A 30 -7.10 -4.45 -12.26
C GLU A 30 -6.29 -3.83 -11.12
N ALA A 31 -6.96 -3.07 -10.26
CA ALA A 31 -6.32 -2.45 -9.12
C ALA A 31 -6.03 -3.54 -8.08
N GLU A 32 -4.78 -4.00 -8.02
CA GLU A 32 -4.31 -4.82 -6.92
C GLU A 32 -4.04 -3.90 -5.72
N TYR A 33 -4.79 -4.09 -4.64
CA TYR A 33 -4.56 -3.33 -3.42
C TYR A 33 -3.41 -3.98 -2.64
N PRO A 34 -2.25 -3.31 -2.52
CA PRO A 34 -1.17 -3.82 -1.71
C PRO A 34 -1.62 -3.95 -0.25
N GLY A 35 -1.13 -4.98 0.44
CA GLY A 35 -1.39 -5.13 1.88
C GLY A 35 -0.84 -3.94 2.68
N ALA A 36 -1.40 -3.68 3.86
CA ALA A 36 -1.04 -2.52 4.69
C ALA A 36 0.47 -2.35 4.88
N ILE A 37 1.21 -3.45 5.12
CA ILE A 37 2.67 -3.40 5.29
C ILE A 37 3.38 -2.91 4.03
N THR A 38 2.90 -3.29 2.84
CA THR A 38 3.49 -2.86 1.58
C THR A 38 3.25 -1.37 1.35
N VAL A 39 2.06 -0.88 1.74
CA VAL A 39 1.74 0.56 1.71
C VAL A 39 2.64 1.34 2.66
N THR A 40 2.82 0.86 3.90
CA THR A 40 3.74 1.50 4.86
C THR A 40 5.17 1.55 4.32
N LEU A 41 5.69 0.42 3.82
CA LEU A 41 7.05 0.36 3.26
C LEU A 41 7.23 1.26 2.04
N LEU A 42 6.18 1.45 1.24
CA LEU A 42 6.19 2.38 0.11
C LEU A 42 6.19 3.84 0.57
N ASN A 43 5.28 4.19 1.49
CA ASN A 43 5.12 5.55 2.00
C ASN A 43 6.33 6.04 2.78
N ASP A 44 6.95 5.16 3.56
CA ASP A 44 8.15 5.46 4.34
C ASP A 44 9.43 5.45 3.46
N GLY A 45 9.30 5.22 2.15
CA GLY A 45 10.41 5.25 1.20
C GLY A 45 11.35 4.04 1.26
N ILE A 46 11.04 3.04 2.08
CA ILE A 46 11.92 1.89 2.36
C ILE A 46 12.13 1.04 1.12
N LEU A 47 11.08 0.85 0.31
CA LEU A 47 11.19 0.14 -0.97
C LEU A 47 12.12 0.87 -1.95
N PHE A 48 12.03 2.21 -1.99
CA PHE A 48 12.86 3.03 -2.87
C PHE A 48 14.33 3.03 -2.44
N ASP A 49 14.58 3.15 -1.15
CA ASP A 49 15.93 3.08 -0.57
C ASP A 49 16.57 1.72 -0.82
N TYR A 50 15.81 0.64 -0.64
CA TYR A 50 16.31 -0.69 -0.93
C TYR A 50 16.58 -0.89 -2.41
N ALA A 51 15.70 -0.40 -3.30
CA ALA A 51 15.94 -0.45 -4.74
C ALA A 51 17.22 0.28 -5.14
N THR A 52 17.48 1.45 -4.54
CA THR A 52 18.71 2.21 -4.75
C THR A 52 19.95 1.42 -4.30
N LYS A 53 19.90 0.85 -3.10
CA LYS A 53 20.96 -0.03 -2.58
C LYS A 53 21.19 -1.24 -3.48
N TYR A 54 20.11 -1.91 -3.89
CA TYR A 54 20.16 -3.10 -4.74
C TYR A 54 20.82 -2.77 -6.09
N CYS A 55 20.45 -1.66 -6.73
CA CYS A 55 21.05 -1.24 -7.99
C CYS A 55 22.52 -0.82 -7.85
N ALA A 56 22.95 -0.35 -6.68
CA ALA A 56 24.35 -0.02 -6.41
C ALA A 56 25.22 -1.28 -6.20
N GLU A 57 24.62 -2.36 -5.70
CA GLU A 57 25.36 -3.60 -5.34
C GLU A 57 25.27 -4.70 -6.41
N ASN A 58 24.29 -4.61 -7.31
CA ASN A 58 24.02 -5.65 -8.30
C ASN A 58 24.09 -5.07 -9.71
N GLN A 59 24.44 -5.93 -10.68
CA GLN A 59 24.38 -5.53 -12.08
C GLN A 59 22.92 -5.41 -12.53
N PRO A 60 22.59 -4.39 -13.35
CA PRO A 60 21.25 -4.26 -13.90
C PRO A 60 20.90 -5.50 -14.74
N PRO A 61 19.66 -6.02 -14.66
CA PRO A 61 19.22 -7.14 -15.45
C PRO A 61 19.18 -6.77 -16.93
N SER A 62 19.31 -7.77 -17.80
CA SER A 62 19.21 -7.59 -19.26
C SER A 62 17.83 -7.08 -19.70
N GLU A 63 16.77 -7.46 -18.97
CA GLU A 63 15.39 -7.04 -19.21
C GLU A 63 14.67 -6.79 -17.88
N TRP A 64 14.25 -5.55 -17.63
CA TRP A 64 13.51 -5.17 -16.42
C TRP A 64 12.12 -5.81 -16.33
N THR A 65 11.51 -6.15 -17.47
CA THR A 65 10.19 -6.80 -17.53
C THR A 65 10.20 -8.23 -16.98
N LYS A 66 11.38 -8.85 -16.87
CA LYS A 66 11.58 -10.19 -16.31
C LYS A 66 12.27 -10.15 -14.94
N PHE A 67 12.48 -8.95 -14.40
CA PHE A 67 13.14 -8.81 -13.11
C PHE A 67 12.28 -9.42 -12.01
N ALA A 68 12.90 -10.29 -11.22
CA ALA A 68 12.34 -10.81 -9.99
C ALA A 68 13.49 -11.05 -9.02
N LEU A 69 13.27 -10.74 -7.75
CA LEU A 69 14.21 -11.11 -6.70
C LEU A 69 14.18 -12.63 -6.53
N SER A 70 15.36 -13.25 -6.48
CA SER A 70 15.48 -14.60 -5.97
C SER A 70 15.12 -14.66 -4.49
N GLU A 71 14.78 -15.85 -3.99
CA GLU A 71 14.49 -16.05 -2.56
C GLU A 71 15.61 -15.51 -1.67
N ALA A 72 16.87 -15.73 -2.05
CA ALA A 72 18.02 -15.24 -1.28
C ALA A 72 18.11 -13.71 -1.24
N GLU A 73 17.78 -13.03 -2.34
CA GLU A 73 17.76 -11.56 -2.41
C GLU A 73 16.57 -10.98 -1.66
N TYR A 74 15.44 -11.66 -1.67
CA TYR A 74 14.28 -11.30 -0.87
C TYR A 74 14.58 -11.41 0.63
N GLN A 75 15.26 -12.47 1.08
CA GLN A 75 15.65 -12.57 2.50
C GLN A 75 16.66 -11.49 2.93
N LYS A 76 17.54 -11.06 2.02
CA LYS A 76 18.41 -9.89 2.25
C LYS A 76 17.59 -8.61 2.43
N PHE A 77 16.56 -8.41 1.60
CA PHE A 77 15.62 -7.31 1.75
C PHE A 77 14.96 -7.33 3.12
N VAL A 78 14.37 -8.47 3.51
CA VAL A 78 13.68 -8.61 4.81
C VAL A 78 14.62 -8.30 5.97
N THR A 79 15.85 -8.82 5.93
CA THR A 79 16.85 -8.58 6.97
C THR A 79 17.25 -7.11 7.04
N TRP A 80 17.45 -6.47 5.90
CA TRP A 80 17.78 -5.05 5.82
C TRP A 80 16.62 -4.15 6.27
N ALA A 81 15.39 -4.47 5.85
CA ALA A 81 14.19 -3.71 6.20
C ALA A 81 13.89 -3.78 7.70
N ARG A 82 14.14 -4.92 8.36
CA ARG A 82 14.01 -5.05 9.83
C ARG A 82 14.96 -4.16 10.62
N GLN A 83 16.07 -3.72 10.03
CA GLN A 83 17.00 -2.78 10.66
C GLN A 83 16.55 -1.33 10.49
N LYS A 84 15.59 -1.07 9.60
CA LYS A 84 14.98 0.25 9.45
C LYS A 84 13.87 0.38 10.48
N GLU A 85 13.88 1.47 11.24
CA GLU A 85 12.76 1.83 12.08
C GLU A 85 11.62 2.29 11.17
N PHE A 86 10.63 1.43 10.95
CA PHE A 86 9.41 1.78 10.25
C PHE A 86 8.22 1.46 11.13
N LYS A 87 7.29 2.40 11.18
CA LYS A 87 6.15 2.32 12.09
C LYS A 87 5.04 1.56 11.37
N TYR A 88 5.07 0.24 11.49
CA TYR A 88 3.94 -0.60 11.08
C TYR A 88 2.91 -0.62 12.21
N GLU A 89 1.94 0.28 12.14
CA GLU A 89 0.73 0.24 12.96
C GLU A 89 -0.39 -0.35 12.10
N THR A 90 -0.94 -1.48 12.51
CA THR A 90 -2.15 -2.01 11.88
C THR A 90 -3.36 -1.16 12.28
N ASP A 91 -4.40 -1.14 11.45
CA ASP A 91 -5.67 -0.50 11.80
C ASP A 91 -6.25 -1.08 13.09
N LEU A 92 -6.01 -2.37 13.35
CA LEU A 92 -6.41 -3.05 14.58
C LEU A 92 -5.63 -2.54 15.79
N GLU A 93 -4.31 -2.41 15.69
CA GLU A 93 -3.49 -1.84 16.78
C GLU A 93 -3.84 -0.39 17.05
N THR A 94 -4.10 0.39 15.99
CA THR A 94 -4.57 1.78 16.10
C THR A 94 -5.91 1.84 16.82
N GLY A 95 -6.90 1.06 16.37
CA GLY A 95 -8.21 1.00 17.01
C GLY A 95 -8.16 0.48 18.45
N MET A 96 -7.24 -0.44 18.75
CA MET A 96 -7.02 -0.91 20.12
C MET A 96 -6.40 0.19 21.00
N GLN A 97 -5.46 0.97 20.49
CA GLN A 97 -4.91 2.14 21.21
C GLN A 97 -5.95 3.22 21.45
N GLU A 98 -6.79 3.51 20.45
CA GLU A 98 -7.92 4.43 20.58
C GLU A 98 -8.90 3.95 21.65
N LEU A 99 -9.28 2.68 21.62
CA LEU A 99 -10.16 2.06 22.62
C LEU A 99 -9.55 2.15 24.03
N ILE A 100 -8.26 1.84 24.18
CA ILE A 100 -7.53 1.96 25.44
C ILE A 100 -7.54 3.41 25.94
N THR A 101 -7.34 4.38 25.04
CA THR A 101 -7.30 5.80 25.38
C THR A 101 -8.67 6.28 25.83
N ALA A 102 -9.73 6.00 25.06
CA ALA A 102 -11.11 6.33 25.43
C ALA A 102 -11.51 5.68 26.77
N ALA A 103 -11.16 4.42 26.98
CA ALA A 103 -11.45 3.73 28.24
C ALA A 103 -10.71 4.32 29.45
N LYS A 104 -9.50 4.87 29.26
CA LYS A 104 -8.77 5.58 30.31
C LYS A 104 -9.43 6.92 30.63
N ASP A 105 -9.82 7.67 29.60
CA ASP A 105 -10.49 8.96 29.74
C ASP A 105 -11.85 8.83 30.44
N GLU A 106 -12.61 7.78 30.07
CA GLU A 106 -13.91 7.46 30.67
C GLU A 106 -13.81 6.66 31.98
N LYS A 107 -12.60 6.32 32.42
CA LYS A 107 -12.29 5.54 33.65
C LYS A 107 -12.82 4.09 33.65
N TYR A 108 -13.21 3.55 32.49
CA TYR A 108 -13.61 2.14 32.30
C TYR A 108 -12.43 1.19 32.06
N TYR A 109 -11.21 1.71 31.87
CA TYR A 109 -10.02 0.91 31.59
C TYR A 109 -9.79 -0.27 32.57
N PRO A 110 -9.96 -0.12 33.91
CA PRO A 110 -9.78 -1.23 34.85
C PRO A 110 -10.74 -2.40 34.64
N GLU A 111 -11.93 -2.14 34.07
CA GLU A 111 -12.99 -3.14 33.87
C GLU A 111 -12.77 -3.95 32.58
N ILE A 112 -12.13 -3.35 31.57
CA ILE A 112 -11.89 -3.97 30.28
C ILE A 112 -10.46 -4.50 30.11
N GLU A 113 -9.53 -4.15 31.02
CA GLU A 113 -8.11 -4.55 30.95
C GLU A 113 -7.93 -6.07 30.83
N SER A 114 -8.77 -6.85 31.52
CA SER A 114 -8.73 -8.31 31.50
C SER A 114 -9.09 -8.93 30.15
N GLN A 115 -9.90 -8.23 29.34
CA GLN A 115 -10.32 -8.67 28.02
C GLN A 115 -9.33 -8.26 26.92
N LEU A 116 -8.50 -7.24 27.17
CA LEU A 116 -7.52 -6.71 26.22
C LEU A 116 -6.15 -7.43 26.27
N LYS A 117 -5.85 -8.14 27.36
CA LYS A 117 -4.56 -8.85 27.55
C LYS A 117 -4.59 -10.34 27.14
N SER A 118 -5.66 -10.80 26.49
CA SER A 118 -5.85 -12.22 26.15
C SER A 118 -5.33 -12.61 24.77
#